data_AF-B4JDW6-F1
#
_entry.id   AF-B4JDW6-F1
#
_cell.length_a   1.000
_cell.length_b   1.000
_cell.length_c   1.000
_cell.angle_alpha   90.00
_cell.angle_beta   90.00
_cell.angle_gamma   90.00
#
_symmetry.space_group_name_H-M   'P 1'
#
loop_
_entity.id
_entity.type
_entity.pdbx_description
1 polymer ?
#
loop_
_entity_poly.entity_id
_entity_poly.type
_entity_poly.pdbx_seq_one_letter_code
_entity_poly.pdbx_strand_id
1 'polypeptide(L)'
;MDKCVLRFAKLTEHALEPLRGSKRAAGLDLRSAYDLVVPARGKAIVKTDLQVQVPEGSYGRVAPRSGLAVKNFIDVGAGVVDEDYRGNLGVVLFNHSDADFEVKRGDRIAQFICERIFYPDLEQVDKLEDTERGEAGFGSTGIKELPKEAKHQNDNEKQPLGENQAKPIST
;
A
#
# COMPACT_ATOMS: atom_id res chain seq x y z
N MET A 1 4.45 0.60 28.94
CA MET A 1 4.13 0.91 27.54
C MET A 1 2.74 1.49 27.54
N ASP A 2 2.60 2.76 27.16
CA ASP A 2 1.27 3.33 26.96
C ASP A 2 0.51 2.53 25.91
N LYS A 3 -0.78 2.34 26.16
CA LYS A 3 -1.65 1.55 25.31
C LYS A 3 -1.76 2.27 23.96
N CYS A 4 -1.41 1.58 22.87
CA CYS A 4 -1.65 2.06 21.51
C CYS A 4 -3.17 2.09 21.25
N VAL A 5 -3.78 3.28 21.36
CA VAL A 5 -5.23 3.48 21.29
C VAL A 5 -5.54 4.56 20.26
N LEU A 6 -6.27 4.19 19.20
CA LEU A 6 -6.99 5.14 18.37
C LEU A 6 -8.25 5.60 19.12
N ARG A 7 -8.37 6.89 19.39
CA ARG A 7 -9.59 7.49 19.95
C ARG A 7 -10.40 8.11 18.82
N PHE A 8 -11.72 8.09 18.95
CA PHE A 8 -12.62 8.75 18.01
C PHE A 8 -13.85 9.30 18.76
N ALA A 9 -14.50 10.29 18.17
CA ALA A 9 -15.82 10.72 18.59
C ALA A 9 -16.71 10.99 17.38
N LYS A 10 -18.02 10.80 17.57
CA LYS A 10 -19.04 11.05 16.55
C LYS A 10 -19.44 12.52 16.63
N LEU A 11 -19.38 13.23 15.51
CA LEU A 11 -19.79 14.63 15.40
C LEU A 11 -21.30 14.76 15.20
N THR A 12 -21.94 13.71 14.66
CA THR A 12 -23.38 13.65 14.39
C THR A 12 -23.90 12.22 14.64
N GLU A 13 -25.22 12.06 14.61
CA GLU A 13 -25.92 10.76 14.62
C GLU A 13 -25.73 9.94 13.33
N HIS A 14 -25.26 10.57 12.25
CA HIS A 14 -24.99 9.89 10.99
C HIS A 14 -23.70 9.09 11.02
N ALA A 15 -22.76 9.48 11.89
CA ALA A 15 -21.45 8.86 12.04
C ALA A 15 -21.53 7.40 12.50
N LEU A 16 -20.67 6.57 11.94
CA LEU A 16 -20.63 5.14 12.20
C LEU A 16 -19.24 4.73 12.67
N GLU A 17 -19.18 3.85 13.66
CA GLU A 17 -17.90 3.44 14.27
C GLU A 17 -17.00 2.75 13.24
N PRO A 18 -15.68 3.04 13.23
CA PRO A 18 -14.75 2.30 12.37
C PRO A 18 -14.74 0.81 12.73
N LEU A 19 -14.74 -0.07 11.72
CA LEU A 19 -14.82 -1.52 11.93
C LEU A 19 -13.55 -2.22 11.47
N ARG A 20 -13.05 -3.17 12.28
CA ARG A 20 -11.94 -4.02 11.85
C ARG A 20 -12.47 -5.23 11.08
N GLY A 21 -12.13 -5.33 9.79
CA GLY A 21 -12.61 -6.42 8.92
C GLY A 21 -12.09 -7.81 9.28
N SER A 22 -10.92 -7.92 9.92
CA SER A 22 -10.36 -9.18 10.41
C SER A 22 -9.40 -8.94 11.57
N LYS A 23 -9.08 -9.98 12.36
CA LYS A 23 -8.22 -9.86 13.57
C LYS A 23 -6.91 -9.10 13.32
N ARG A 24 -6.32 -9.23 12.13
CA ARG A 24 -5.06 -8.61 11.74
C ARG A 24 -5.18 -7.66 10.54
N ALA A 25 -6.40 -7.20 10.23
CA ALA A 25 -6.57 -6.18 9.20
C ALA A 25 -5.75 -4.94 9.56
N ALA A 26 -4.98 -4.41 8.61
CA ALA A 26 -4.15 -3.23 8.83
C ALA A 26 -5.02 -1.99 9.12
N GLY A 27 -6.08 -1.80 8.33
CA GLY A 27 -6.99 -0.68 8.46
C GLY A 27 -8.30 -0.99 9.17
N LEU A 28 -8.95 0.07 9.62
CA LEU A 28 -10.34 0.10 10.10
C LEU A 28 -11.22 0.66 8.97
N ASP A 29 -12.24 -0.07 8.55
CA ASP A 29 -13.18 0.38 7.51
C ASP A 29 -13.87 1.69 7.97
N LEU A 30 -13.74 2.74 7.15
CA LEU A 30 -14.46 4.00 7.30
C LEU A 30 -15.74 3.96 6.46
N ARG A 31 -16.82 4.50 7.03
CA ARG A 31 -18.15 4.49 6.41
C ARG A 31 -18.62 5.88 6.06
N SER A 32 -19.35 6.01 4.97
CA SER A 32 -20.00 7.27 4.61
C SER A 32 -21.08 7.62 5.63
N ALA A 33 -21.11 8.88 6.07
CA ALA A 33 -22.21 9.41 6.87
C ALA A 33 -23.42 9.80 6.00
N TYR A 34 -23.26 9.97 4.68
CA TYR A 34 -24.27 10.52 3.78
C TYR A 34 -24.35 9.78 2.45
N ASP A 35 -25.47 9.97 1.77
CA ASP A 35 -25.60 9.58 0.37
C ASP A 35 -24.93 10.64 -0.52
N LEU A 36 -24.18 10.21 -1.52
CA LEU A 36 -23.63 11.09 -2.57
C LEU A 36 -23.29 10.31 -3.84
N VAL A 37 -22.92 11.05 -4.88
CA VAL A 37 -22.36 10.50 -6.11
C VAL A 37 -20.93 11.00 -6.26
N VAL A 38 -20.01 10.08 -6.59
CA VAL A 38 -18.68 10.42 -7.09
C VAL A 38 -18.75 10.41 -8.62
N PRO A 39 -18.73 11.57 -9.29
CA PRO A 39 -18.94 11.64 -10.73
C PRO A 39 -17.91 10.80 -11.50
N ALA A 40 -18.30 10.23 -12.63
CA ALA A 40 -17.39 9.61 -13.59
C ALA A 40 -16.21 10.55 -13.90
N ARG A 41 -14.99 10.01 -13.91
CA ARG A 41 -13.74 10.79 -14.09
C ARG A 41 -13.59 11.96 -13.10
N GLY A 42 -14.30 11.93 -11.98
CA GLY A 42 -14.40 13.01 -11.03
C GLY A 42 -13.87 12.65 -9.64
N LYS A 43 -14.19 13.52 -8.69
CA LYS A 43 -13.84 13.36 -7.28
C LYS A 43 -14.93 13.88 -6.36
N ALA A 44 -15.00 13.33 -5.16
CA ALA A 44 -15.85 13.85 -4.09
C ALA A 44 -15.18 13.69 -2.72
N ILE A 45 -15.58 14.54 -1.77
CA ILE A 45 -15.19 14.39 -0.37
C ILE A 45 -16.36 13.75 0.36
N VAL A 46 -16.17 12.51 0.81
CA VAL A 46 -17.14 11.77 1.60
C VAL A 46 -16.89 12.03 3.08
N LYS A 47 -17.85 12.65 3.76
CA LYS A 47 -17.76 12.88 5.21
C LYS A 47 -18.05 11.58 5.97
N THR A 48 -17.27 11.32 7.00
CA THR A 48 -17.52 10.23 7.96
C THR A 48 -18.24 10.71 9.21
N ASP A 49 -18.23 12.02 9.47
CA ASP A 49 -18.67 12.65 10.71
C ASP A 49 -17.98 12.10 11.96
N LEU A 50 -16.76 11.60 11.78
CA LEU A 50 -15.86 11.22 12.85
C LEU A 50 -14.80 12.30 13.04
N GLN A 51 -14.44 12.54 14.30
CA GLN A 51 -13.16 13.12 14.68
C GLN A 51 -12.29 12.01 15.25
N VAL A 52 -10.98 12.06 15.01
CA VAL A 52 -10.04 11.03 15.43
C VAL A 52 -8.85 11.64 16.16
N GLN A 53 -8.27 10.87 17.08
CA GLN A 53 -6.97 11.12 17.68
C GLN A 53 -6.18 9.82 17.58
N VAL A 54 -5.18 9.84 16.71
CA VAL A 54 -4.27 8.71 16.50
C VAL A 54 -3.30 8.55 17.68
N PRO A 55 -2.67 7.37 17.84
CA PRO A 55 -1.58 7.19 18.80
C PRO A 55 -0.39 8.11 18.50
N GLU A 56 0.33 8.53 19.54
CA GLU A 56 1.54 9.34 19.40
C GLU A 56 2.61 8.67 18.54
N GLY A 57 3.28 9.46 17.70
CA GLY A 57 4.29 8.95 16.76
C GLY A 57 3.67 8.18 15.59
N SER A 58 2.42 8.49 15.25
CA SER A 58 1.74 7.96 14.08
C SER A 58 0.88 9.03 13.41
N TYR A 59 0.61 8.84 12.12
CA TYR A 59 -0.44 9.56 11.43
C TYR A 59 -1.54 8.59 10.99
N GLY A 60 -2.70 9.13 10.67
CA GLY A 60 -3.80 8.38 10.08
C GLY A 60 -3.69 8.38 8.56
N ARG A 61 -3.43 7.23 7.94
CA ARG A 61 -3.58 7.08 6.49
C ARG A 61 -4.98 6.62 6.13
N VAL A 62 -5.70 7.41 5.33
CA VAL A 62 -6.90 6.96 4.63
C VAL A 62 -6.47 6.26 3.35
N ALA A 63 -6.76 4.97 3.25
CA ALA A 63 -6.30 4.09 2.19
C ALA A 63 -7.47 3.51 1.39
N PRO A 64 -7.26 3.20 0.09
CA PRO A 64 -8.30 2.59 -0.74
C PRO A 64 -8.63 1.17 -0.27
N ARG A 65 -9.87 0.74 -0.53
CA ARG A 65 -10.31 -0.65 -0.35
C ARG A 65 -10.17 -1.37 -1.69
N SER A 66 -9.46 -2.48 -1.72
CA SER A 66 -9.17 -3.22 -2.97
C SER A 66 -10.42 -3.60 -3.76
N GLY A 67 -11.51 -3.94 -3.06
CA GLY A 67 -12.79 -4.26 -3.71
C GLY A 67 -13.37 -3.11 -4.54
N LEU A 68 -13.28 -1.87 -4.04
CA LEU A 68 -13.77 -0.68 -4.75
C LEU A 68 -12.81 -0.28 -5.88
N ALA A 69 -11.50 -0.43 -5.66
CA ALA A 69 -10.50 -0.18 -6.69
C ALA A 69 -10.68 -1.10 -7.90
N VAL A 70 -10.84 -2.41 -7.68
CA VAL A 70 -10.94 -3.39 -8.78
C VAL A 70 -12.31 -3.37 -9.46
N LYS A 71 -13.41 -3.21 -8.70
CA LYS A 71 -14.76 -3.35 -9.25
C LYS A 71 -15.36 -2.05 -9.78
N ASN A 72 -14.96 -0.92 -9.22
CA ASN A 72 -15.57 0.38 -9.49
C ASN A 72 -14.54 1.43 -9.93
N PHE A 73 -13.26 1.06 -10.03
CA PHE A 73 -12.15 1.96 -10.37
C PHE A 73 -12.05 3.18 -9.43
N ILE A 74 -12.31 2.95 -8.14
CA ILE A 74 -12.25 3.97 -7.09
C ILE A 74 -10.89 3.97 -6.41
N ASP A 75 -10.31 5.16 -6.27
CA ASP A 75 -9.09 5.39 -5.49
C ASP A 75 -9.32 6.42 -4.38
N VAL A 76 -8.38 6.52 -3.45
CA VAL A 76 -8.38 7.50 -2.36
C VAL A 76 -7.26 8.51 -2.56
N GLY A 77 -7.62 9.79 -2.61
CA GLY A 77 -6.69 10.92 -2.64
C GLY A 77 -6.36 11.50 -1.27
N ALA A 78 -5.35 12.38 -1.24
CA ALA A 78 -4.85 13.05 -0.04
C ALA A 78 -4.47 12.04 1.07
N GLY A 79 -5.39 11.77 1.98
CA GLY A 79 -5.32 10.63 2.89
C GLY A 79 -4.33 10.74 4.05
N VAL A 80 -3.65 11.87 4.23
CA VAL A 80 -2.82 12.15 5.43
C VAL A 80 -3.69 12.85 6.46
N VAL A 81 -3.87 12.22 7.61
CA VAL A 81 -4.57 12.78 8.78
C VAL A 81 -3.56 12.94 9.89
N ASP A 82 -3.20 14.19 10.15
CA ASP A 82 -2.16 14.56 11.11
C ASP A 82 -2.57 14.22 12.55
N GLU A 83 -1.56 14.02 13.40
CA GLU A 83 -1.74 13.63 14.80
C GLU A 83 -2.55 14.65 15.63
N ASP A 84 -2.43 15.93 15.27
CA ASP A 84 -3.08 17.07 15.91
C ASP A 84 -4.43 17.45 15.27
N TYR A 85 -4.85 16.78 14.19
CA TYR A 85 -6.12 17.06 13.54
C TYR A 85 -7.32 16.64 14.40
N ARG A 86 -8.30 17.53 14.60
CA ARG A 86 -9.54 17.27 15.36
C ARG A 86 -10.83 17.61 14.59
N GLY A 87 -10.72 17.87 13.30
CA GLY A 87 -11.87 18.16 12.45
C GLY A 87 -12.63 16.91 12.01
N ASN A 88 -13.56 17.11 11.07
CA ASN A 88 -14.33 16.02 10.46
C ASN A 88 -13.47 15.25 9.46
N LEU A 89 -13.23 13.98 9.75
CA LEU A 89 -12.50 13.05 8.90
C LEU A 89 -13.22 12.87 7.56
N GLY A 90 -12.69 13.52 6.53
CA GLY A 90 -13.14 13.39 5.15
C GLY A 90 -12.33 12.34 4.38
N VAL A 91 -13.00 11.65 3.46
CA VAL A 91 -12.35 10.74 2.51
C VAL A 91 -12.47 11.33 1.11
N VAL A 92 -11.33 11.65 0.49
CA VAL A 92 -11.30 12.10 -0.91
C VAL A 92 -11.34 10.86 -1.80
N LEU A 93 -12.46 10.63 -2.47
CA LEU A 93 -12.57 9.56 -3.47
C LEU A 93 -12.32 10.11 -4.86
N PHE A 94 -11.49 9.40 -5.62
CA PHE A 94 -11.36 9.57 -7.07
C PHE A 94 -12.10 8.45 -7.77
N ASN A 95 -12.88 8.80 -8.80
CA ASN A 95 -13.52 7.83 -9.67
C ASN A 95 -12.82 7.87 -11.04
N HIS A 96 -12.05 6.83 -11.33
CA HIS A 96 -11.33 6.70 -12.59
C HIS A 96 -12.13 5.92 -13.64
N SER A 97 -13.39 5.57 -13.38
CA SER A 97 -14.27 4.95 -14.38
C SER A 97 -15.04 5.99 -15.19
N ASP A 98 -15.71 5.52 -16.25
CA ASP A 98 -16.62 6.31 -17.09
C ASP A 98 -18.07 6.26 -16.60
N ALA A 99 -18.33 5.68 -15.41
CA ALA A 99 -19.64 5.61 -14.79
C ALA A 99 -19.64 6.30 -13.43
N ASP A 100 -20.74 6.96 -13.09
CA ASP A 100 -20.93 7.54 -11.76
C ASP A 100 -20.91 6.44 -10.69
N PHE A 101 -20.29 6.73 -9.55
CA PHE A 101 -20.26 5.81 -8.41
C PHE A 101 -21.15 6.34 -7.29
N GLU A 102 -22.24 5.63 -7.04
CA GLU A 102 -23.14 5.92 -5.92
C GLU A 102 -22.54 5.44 -4.60
N VAL A 103 -22.47 6.35 -3.64
CA VAL A 103 -22.15 6.05 -2.24
C VAL A 103 -23.44 6.23 -1.44
N LYS A 104 -23.83 5.21 -0.68
CA LYS A 104 -24.91 5.32 0.30
C LYS A 104 -24.35 5.47 1.71
N ARG A 105 -25.12 6.09 2.59
CA ARG A 105 -24.83 6.13 4.02
C ARG A 105 -24.59 4.71 4.53
N GLY A 106 -23.50 4.52 5.25
CA GLY A 106 -23.09 3.23 5.80
C GLY A 106 -22.18 2.40 4.91
N ASP A 107 -22.03 2.75 3.63
CA ASP A 107 -21.08 2.08 2.75
C ASP A 107 -19.65 2.27 3.25
N ARG A 108 -18.89 1.18 3.22
CA ARG A 108 -17.47 1.17 3.59
C ARG A 108 -16.65 1.67 2.40
N ILE A 109 -16.17 2.89 2.48
CA ILE A 109 -15.62 3.63 1.32
C ILE A 109 -14.08 3.72 1.31
N ALA A 110 -13.45 3.57 2.47
CA ALA A 110 -12.00 3.58 2.64
C ALA A 110 -11.63 2.81 3.91
N GLN A 111 -10.34 2.72 4.21
CA GLN A 111 -9.86 2.18 5.48
C GLN A 111 -8.85 3.13 6.12
N PHE A 112 -8.88 3.23 7.43
CA PHE A 112 -7.99 4.09 8.23
C PHE A 112 -6.88 3.24 8.85
N ILE A 113 -5.63 3.55 8.53
CA ILE A 113 -4.43 2.84 8.99
C ILE A 113 -3.62 3.80 9.87
N CYS A 114 -3.28 3.38 11.09
CA CYS A 114 -2.36 4.15 11.93
C CYS A 114 -0.92 3.79 11.55
N GLU A 115 -0.25 4.66 10.82
CA GLU A 115 1.10 4.43 10.32
C GLU A 115 2.13 5.11 11.22
N ARG A 116 3.08 4.33 11.73
CA ARG A 116 4.14 4.84 12.60
C ARG A 116 5.10 5.71 11.78
N ILE A 117 5.47 6.84 12.35
CA ILE A 117 6.39 7.81 11.76
C ILE A 117 7.40 8.29 12.79
N PHE A 118 8.42 8.97 12.29
CA PHE A 118 9.30 9.81 13.10
C PHE A 118 9.00 11.28 12.81
N TYR A 119 9.20 12.14 13.80
CA TYR A 119 9.23 13.59 13.64
C TYR A 119 10.70 14.06 13.73
N PRO A 120 11.50 13.94 12.66
CA PRO A 120 12.91 14.32 12.70
C PRO A 120 13.07 15.84 12.67
N ASP A 121 14.08 16.34 13.37
CA ASP A 121 14.60 17.68 13.12
C ASP A 121 15.31 17.72 11.76
N LEU A 122 15.28 18.88 11.09
CA LEU A 122 15.91 19.06 9.79
C LEU A 122 17.35 19.56 9.96
N GLU A 123 18.31 18.86 9.35
CA GLU A 123 19.71 19.25 9.29
C GLU A 123 20.14 19.41 7.81
N GLN A 124 20.61 20.60 7.44
CA GLN A 124 21.14 20.86 6.10
C GLN A 124 22.63 20.53 6.05
N VAL A 125 23.05 19.74 5.06
CA VAL A 125 24.46 19.37 4.80
C VAL A 125 24.85 19.69 3.35
N ASP A 126 26.15 19.85 3.09
CA ASP A 126 26.65 20.18 1.74
C ASP A 126 26.53 18.99 0.76
N LYS A 127 26.74 17.76 1.24
CA LYS A 127 26.61 16.53 0.45
C LYS A 127 26.20 15.35 1.35
N LEU A 128 25.35 14.46 0.83
CA LEU A 128 25.05 13.16 1.43
C LEU A 128 26.15 12.13 1.10
N GLU A 129 26.24 11.07 1.91
CA GLU A 129 27.08 9.90 1.63
C GLU A 129 26.58 9.13 0.41
N ASP A 130 27.51 8.53 -0.34
CA ASP A 130 27.16 7.69 -1.48
C ASP A 130 26.60 6.34 -0.99
N THR A 131 25.64 5.77 -1.71
CA THR A 131 25.06 4.44 -1.41
C THR A 131 25.15 3.53 -2.64
N GLU A 132 25.01 2.22 -2.45
CA GLU A 132 24.95 1.27 -3.58
C GLU A 132 23.84 1.60 -4.58
N ARG A 133 22.73 2.21 -4.14
CA ARG A 133 21.63 2.62 -5.02
C ARG A 133 21.92 3.94 -5.75
N GLY A 134 22.66 4.87 -5.14
CA GLY A 134 22.96 6.18 -5.71
C GLY A 134 21.72 6.93 -6.22
N GLU A 135 21.80 7.45 -7.45
CA GLU A 135 20.73 8.23 -8.11
C GLU A 135 19.64 7.36 -8.79
N ALA A 136 19.72 6.03 -8.68
CA ALA A 136 18.85 5.12 -9.44
C ALA A 136 17.40 5.05 -8.89
N GLY A 137 16.44 5.63 -9.61
CA GLY A 137 14.99 5.63 -9.31
C GLY A 137 14.10 5.23 -10.49
N PHE A 138 12.77 5.33 -10.33
CA PHE A 138 11.77 5.22 -11.42
C PHE A 138 11.86 3.95 -12.30
N GLY A 139 11.96 2.77 -11.68
CA GLY A 139 12.05 1.51 -12.41
C GLY A 139 13.48 1.09 -12.76
N SER A 140 14.50 1.65 -12.10
CA SER A 140 15.91 1.28 -12.25
C SER A 140 16.21 -0.21 -12.01
N THR A 141 15.32 -0.95 -11.35
CA THR A 141 15.43 -2.41 -11.13
C THR A 141 14.80 -3.25 -12.25
N GLY A 142 14.26 -2.64 -13.30
CA GLY A 142 13.67 -3.32 -14.46
C GLY A 142 12.33 -4.01 -14.17
N ILE A 143 11.72 -4.56 -15.24
CA ILE A 143 10.41 -5.28 -15.20
C ILE A 143 10.59 -6.79 -15.48
N LYS A 144 11.78 -7.24 -15.91
CA LYS A 144 12.09 -8.66 -16.16
C LYS A 144 13.46 -9.03 -15.56
N GLU A 145 13.55 -10.21 -14.95
CA GLU A 145 14.83 -10.82 -14.56
C GLU A 145 15.65 -11.20 -15.81
N LEU A 146 16.96 -10.98 -15.75
CA LEU A 146 17.91 -11.53 -16.72
C LEU A 146 18.23 -13.00 -16.33
N PRO A 147 18.12 -13.97 -17.25
CA PRO A 147 18.72 -15.28 -17.03
C PRO A 147 20.24 -15.14 -16.93
N LYS A 148 20.83 -15.58 -15.82
CA LYS A 148 22.29 -15.70 -15.70
C LYS A 148 22.73 -17.00 -16.37
N GLU A 149 23.24 -16.93 -17.60
CA GLU A 149 24.03 -18.03 -18.15
C GLU A 149 25.37 -18.12 -17.41
N ALA A 150 25.59 -19.26 -16.76
CA ALA A 150 26.83 -19.60 -16.08
C ALA A 150 27.97 -19.75 -17.11
N LYS A 151 28.94 -18.82 -17.10
CA LYS A 151 30.25 -19.06 -17.72
C LYS A 151 31.15 -19.75 -16.71
N HIS A 152 31.12 -21.08 -16.67
CA HIS A 152 32.28 -21.85 -16.24
C HIS A 152 33.12 -22.18 -17.48
N GLN A 153 34.25 -21.48 -17.59
CA GLN A 153 35.39 -21.93 -18.39
C GLN A 153 35.92 -23.22 -17.75
N ASN A 154 35.84 -24.34 -18.48
CA ASN A 154 36.66 -25.52 -18.20
C ASN A 154 37.85 -25.47 -19.15
N ASP A 155 39.02 -25.15 -18.60
CA ASP A 155 40.32 -25.40 -19.23
C ASP A 155 40.88 -26.74 -18.71
N ASN A 156 41.37 -27.54 -19.66
CA ASN A 156 42.14 -28.79 -19.54
C ASN A 156 41.33 -30.06 -19.15
N GLU A 157 41.41 -31.20 -19.82
CA GLU A 157 42.57 -31.86 -20.44
C GLU A 157 42.19 -32.64 -21.73
N LYS A 158 43.17 -32.74 -22.65
CA LYS A 158 43.14 -33.61 -23.83
C LYS A 158 43.35 -35.08 -23.44
N GLN A 159 42.59 -36.01 -24.04
CA GLN A 159 43.07 -37.36 -24.37
C GLN A 159 42.27 -37.94 -25.56
N PRO A 160 42.91 -38.72 -26.48
CA PRO A 160 42.36 -39.06 -27.79
C PRO A 160 41.42 -40.29 -27.82
N LEU A 161 40.64 -40.37 -28.91
CA LEU A 161 39.72 -41.45 -29.29
C LEU A 161 40.41 -42.82 -29.49
N GLY A 162 39.72 -43.91 -29.16
CA GLY A 162 40.08 -45.27 -29.57
C GLY A 162 39.23 -46.41 -28.99
N GLU A 163 38.09 -46.66 -29.64
CA GLU A 163 37.47 -47.96 -29.98
C GLU A 163 37.37 -49.16 -28.99
N ASN A 164 36.10 -49.51 -28.75
CA ASN A 164 35.43 -50.82 -28.92
C ASN A 164 35.68 -52.04 -28.01
N GLN A 165 34.52 -52.49 -27.52
CA GLN A 165 33.97 -53.85 -27.51
C GLN A 165 34.15 -54.74 -26.27
N ALA A 166 32.96 -55.09 -25.76
CA ALA A 166 32.63 -56.04 -24.72
C ALA A 166 33.19 -57.44 -24.96
N LYS A 167 33.42 -58.16 -23.86
CA LYS A 167 33.48 -59.62 -23.82
C LYS A 167 32.48 -60.19 -22.79
N PRO A 168 31.94 -61.39 -23.06
CA PRO A 168 30.69 -61.88 -22.48
C PRO A 168 30.86 -62.63 -21.15
N ILE A 169 29.74 -62.76 -20.43
CA ILE A 169 29.56 -63.61 -19.26
C ILE A 169 29.33 -65.05 -19.74
N SER A 170 30.09 -66.03 -19.20
CA SER A 170 29.83 -67.46 -19.37
C SER A 170 29.21 -68.05 -18.10
N THR A 171 28.12 -68.80 -18.31
CA THR A 171 27.54 -69.93 -17.54
C THR A 171 27.78 -70.04 -16.04
#